data_AF-A0A940KMR4-F1
#
_entry.id   AF-A0A940KMR4-F1
#
_cell.length_a   1.000
_cell.length_b   1.000
_cell.length_c   1.000
_cell.angle_alpha   90.00
_cell.angle_beta   90.00
_cell.angle_gamma   90.00
#
_symmetry.space_group_name_H-M   'P 1'
#
loop_
_entity.id
_entity.type
_entity.pdbx_description
1 polymer ?
#
loop_
_entity_poly.entity_id
_entity_poly.type
_entity_poly.pdbx_seq_one_letter_code
_entity_poly.pdbx_strand_id
1 'polypeptide(L)'
;MLKPYTIVFAGLMAVCFQASAQNPAVLCNQVGFYPNGPKKAIVTGGKAERFYIEDLSDKKQVSAGKPEEVVRSSNSSLECQEIVFTGLTKPGDYRIVVPGVDSAAY
;
A
#
# COMPACT_ATOMS: atom_id res chain seq x y z
N MET A 1 40.14 47.92 -32.12
CA MET A 1 40.32 47.66 -30.68
C MET A 1 39.42 46.50 -30.29
N LEU A 2 39.94 45.52 -29.54
CA LEU A 2 39.27 44.26 -29.17
C LEU A 2 38.89 44.23 -27.68
N LYS A 3 37.76 43.52 -27.42
CA LYS A 3 37.39 42.70 -26.23
C LYS A 3 36.87 43.43 -24.97
N PRO A 4 36.23 42.74 -23.99
CA PRO A 4 35.37 41.53 -24.03
C PRO A 4 34.21 41.56 -22.98
N TYR A 5 32.97 41.16 -23.27
CA TYR A 5 32.04 40.75 -22.18
C TYR A 5 31.14 39.58 -22.57
N THR A 6 31.61 38.42 -22.12
CA THR A 6 30.86 37.21 -21.81
C THR A 6 29.60 37.51 -21.00
N ILE A 7 28.42 37.16 -21.50
CA ILE A 7 27.32 36.73 -20.63
C ILE A 7 26.78 35.42 -21.21
N VAL A 8 27.21 34.33 -20.58
CA VAL A 8 26.59 33.01 -20.69
C VAL A 8 25.19 33.16 -20.09
N PHE A 9 24.14 33.05 -20.92
CA PHE A 9 22.78 32.96 -20.41
C PHE A 9 22.60 31.56 -19.83
N ALA A 10 22.87 31.43 -18.53
CA ALA A 10 22.71 30.20 -17.77
C ALA A 10 21.24 29.78 -17.79
N GLY A 11 20.98 28.57 -18.29
CA GLY A 11 19.65 27.99 -18.38
C GLY A 11 19.03 27.78 -17.00
N LEU A 12 17.82 28.30 -16.82
CA LEU A 12 16.98 27.99 -15.68
C LEU A 12 16.04 26.85 -16.05
N MET A 13 16.54 25.61 -16.05
CA MET A 13 15.67 24.43 -16.03
C MET A 13 15.06 24.31 -14.63
N ALA A 14 13.92 24.95 -14.42
CA ALA A 14 13.05 24.62 -13.29
C ALA A 14 12.41 23.25 -13.57
N VAL A 15 13.13 22.18 -13.23
CA VAL A 15 12.54 20.84 -13.20
C VAL A 15 11.63 20.80 -11.98
N CYS A 16 10.32 20.94 -12.19
CA CYS A 16 9.34 20.67 -11.16
C CYS A 16 9.48 19.20 -10.73
N PHE A 17 10.05 18.96 -9.56
CA PHE A 17 9.96 17.66 -8.90
C PHE A 17 8.49 17.44 -8.51
N GLN A 18 7.72 16.79 -9.39
CA GLN A 18 6.41 16.27 -9.02
C GLN A 18 6.66 15.10 -8.07
N ALA A 19 6.41 15.32 -6.78
CA ALA A 19 6.33 14.23 -5.82
C ALA A 19 5.13 13.37 -6.20
N SER A 20 5.37 12.18 -6.75
CA SER A 20 4.32 11.19 -6.99
C SER A 20 3.82 10.70 -5.63
N ALA A 21 2.63 11.12 -5.22
CA ALA A 21 1.95 10.52 -4.09
C ALA A 21 1.68 9.04 -4.44
N GLN A 22 2.28 8.12 -3.69
CA GLN A 22 2.08 6.69 -3.91
C GLN A 22 0.65 6.35 -3.46
N ASN A 23 -0.16 5.78 -4.36
CA ASN A 23 -1.53 5.42 -4.02
C ASN A 23 -1.53 4.40 -2.86
N PRO A 24 -2.47 4.52 -1.92
CA PRO A 24 -2.72 3.49 -0.91
C PRO A 24 -2.86 2.12 -1.57
N ALA A 25 -2.24 1.11 -0.97
CA ALA A 25 -2.26 -0.26 -1.48
C ALA A 25 -2.33 -1.25 -0.32
N VAL A 26 -2.91 -2.41 -0.59
CA VAL A 26 -2.90 -3.57 0.32
C VAL A 26 -1.75 -4.49 -0.09
N LEU A 27 -0.77 -4.73 0.79
CA LEU A 27 0.40 -5.57 0.53
C LEU A 27 0.30 -6.87 1.33
N CYS A 28 0.42 -8.02 0.68
CA CYS A 28 0.36 -9.33 1.33
C CYS A 28 1.32 -10.33 0.66
N ASN A 29 1.44 -11.53 1.24
CA ASN A 29 2.10 -12.64 0.54
C ASN A 29 1.24 -13.09 -0.64
N GLN A 30 1.73 -12.87 -1.86
CA GLN A 30 1.03 -13.17 -3.11
C GLN A 30 0.88 -14.66 -3.40
N VAL A 31 1.63 -15.54 -2.72
CA VAL A 31 1.47 -17.00 -2.85
C VAL A 31 0.33 -17.49 -1.96
N GLY A 32 0.13 -16.85 -0.81
CA GLY A 32 -0.90 -17.22 0.18
C GLY A 32 -0.34 -17.49 1.57
N PHE A 33 -1.13 -18.19 2.38
CA PHE A 33 -0.87 -18.41 3.81
C PHE A 33 -1.26 -19.81 4.25
N TYR A 34 -0.54 -20.37 5.22
CA TYR A 34 -0.89 -21.66 5.82
C TYR A 34 -2.15 -21.53 6.71
N PRO A 35 -3.05 -22.53 6.71
CA PRO A 35 -4.28 -22.53 7.51
C PRO A 35 -4.11 -22.15 8.98
N ASN A 36 -3.12 -22.72 9.66
CA ASN A 36 -2.88 -22.49 11.10
C ASN A 36 -1.67 -21.55 11.36
N GLY A 37 -1.11 -20.96 10.30
CA GLY A 37 0.00 -20.02 10.41
C GLY A 37 -0.46 -18.58 10.65
N PRO A 38 0.44 -17.70 11.12
CA PRO A 38 0.16 -16.27 11.24
C PRO A 38 -0.13 -15.67 9.86
N LYS A 39 -1.13 -14.79 9.79
CA LYS A 39 -1.54 -14.15 8.54
C LYS A 39 -1.67 -12.65 8.74
N LYS A 40 -0.94 -11.90 7.93
CA LYS A 40 -0.95 -10.45 7.97
C LYS A 40 -0.84 -9.81 6.59
N ALA A 41 -1.38 -8.62 6.48
CA ALA A 41 -1.22 -7.72 5.34
C ALA A 41 -0.92 -6.31 5.84
N ILE A 42 -0.31 -5.49 4.99
CA ILE A 42 0.01 -4.10 5.28
C ILE A 42 -0.82 -3.21 4.38
N VAL A 43 -1.50 -2.22 4.95
CA VAL A 43 -2.16 -1.17 4.17
C VAL A 43 -1.30 0.07 4.20
N THR A 44 -0.92 0.60 3.05
CA THR A 44 -0.17 1.87 2.96
C THR A 44 -1.11 3.07 2.94
N GLY A 45 -0.61 4.24 3.33
CA GLY A 45 -1.33 5.51 3.33
C GLY A 45 -2.03 5.87 4.64
N GLY A 46 -2.07 4.97 5.63
CA GLY A 46 -2.47 5.27 7.02
C GLY A 46 -3.93 5.70 7.24
N LYS A 47 -4.84 5.37 6.31
CA LYS A 47 -6.25 5.86 6.32
C LYS A 47 -7.30 4.75 6.34
N ALA A 48 -6.91 3.51 6.58
CA ALA A 48 -7.84 2.39 6.58
C ALA A 48 -8.57 2.29 7.92
N GLU A 49 -9.90 2.29 7.87
CA GLU A 49 -10.75 2.20 9.07
C GLU A 49 -11.26 0.78 9.33
N ARG A 50 -11.43 0.00 8.27
CA ARG A 50 -11.96 -1.36 8.32
C ARG A 50 -11.43 -2.19 7.15
N PHE A 51 -11.45 -3.50 7.32
CA PHE A 51 -11.20 -4.45 6.25
C PHE A 51 -12.18 -5.61 6.33
N TYR A 52 -12.30 -6.34 5.22
CA TYR A 52 -12.95 -7.64 5.20
C TYR A 52 -12.24 -8.59 4.25
N ILE A 53 -12.45 -9.89 4.44
CA ILE A 53 -11.96 -10.95 3.57
C ILE A 53 -13.14 -11.55 2.83
N GLU A 54 -13.05 -11.58 1.51
CA GLU A 54 -14.00 -12.18 0.59
C GLU A 54 -13.50 -13.56 0.15
N ASP A 55 -14.35 -14.58 0.25
CA ASP A 55 -14.14 -15.87 -0.41
C ASP A 55 -14.42 -15.70 -1.91
N LEU A 56 -13.43 -15.98 -2.75
CA LEU A 56 -13.54 -15.75 -4.19
C LEU A 56 -14.46 -16.74 -4.89
N SER A 57 -14.78 -17.88 -4.27
CA SER A 57 -15.67 -18.89 -4.83
C SER A 57 -17.14 -18.45 -4.84
N ASP A 58 -17.59 -17.77 -3.78
CA ASP A 58 -18.99 -17.39 -3.60
C ASP A 58 -19.21 -15.89 -3.30
N LYS A 59 -18.14 -15.09 -3.34
CA LYS A 59 -18.14 -13.64 -3.10
C LYS A 59 -18.62 -13.25 -1.70
N LYS A 60 -18.65 -14.17 -0.74
CA LYS A 60 -19.11 -13.86 0.62
C LYS A 60 -17.98 -13.30 1.46
N GLN A 61 -18.35 -12.35 2.31
CA GLN A 61 -17.51 -11.93 3.41
C GLN A 61 -17.40 -13.05 4.44
N VAL A 62 -16.17 -13.53 4.68
CA VAL A 62 -15.88 -14.62 5.62
C VAL A 62 -15.13 -14.15 6.87
N SER A 63 -14.55 -12.95 6.83
CA SER A 63 -13.89 -12.33 7.99
C SER A 63 -13.93 -10.80 7.86
N ALA A 64 -13.85 -10.09 8.97
CA ALA A 64 -13.74 -8.63 9.00
C ALA A 64 -13.09 -8.15 10.29
N GLY A 65 -12.55 -6.93 10.23
CA GLY A 65 -11.92 -6.31 11.39
C GLY A 65 -11.51 -4.87 11.13
N LYS A 66 -10.75 -4.34 12.08
CA LYS A 66 -10.08 -3.04 11.95
C LYS A 66 -8.58 -3.28 11.77
N PRO A 67 -7.89 -2.49 10.94
CA PRO A 67 -6.44 -2.46 10.95
C PRO A 67 -5.93 -1.99 12.33
N GLU A 68 -4.72 -2.39 12.66
CA GLU A 68 -3.96 -1.88 13.79
C GLU A 68 -3.67 -0.38 13.63
N GLU A 69 -3.11 0.22 14.68
CA GLU A 69 -2.72 1.63 14.68
C GLU A 69 -1.76 1.98 13.52
N VAL A 70 -1.83 3.24 13.08
CA VAL A 70 -0.95 3.74 12.03
C VAL A 70 0.49 3.81 12.55
N VAL A 71 1.40 3.22 11.79
CA VAL A 71 2.83 3.21 12.07
C VAL A 71 3.59 3.76 10.87
N ARG A 72 4.54 4.66 11.14
CA ARG A 72 5.48 5.11 10.11
C ARG A 72 6.52 4.02 9.85
N SER A 73 6.71 3.66 8.58
CA SER A 73 7.75 2.70 8.19
C SER A 73 9.14 3.21 8.57
N SER A 74 9.99 2.33 9.12
CA SER A 74 11.40 2.64 9.36
C SER A 74 12.25 2.61 8.09
N ASN A 75 11.74 2.00 7.02
CA ASN A 75 12.47 1.73 5.77
C ASN A 75 11.95 2.56 4.58
N SER A 76 10.93 3.39 4.78
CA SER A 76 10.35 4.23 3.74
C SER A 76 9.65 5.45 4.34
N SER A 77 9.18 6.37 3.51
CA SER A 77 8.35 7.50 3.94
C SER A 77 6.88 7.13 4.18
N LEU A 78 6.51 5.85 4.05
CA LEU A 78 5.11 5.42 4.07
C LEU A 78 4.57 5.33 5.50
N GLU A 79 3.32 5.74 5.65
CA GLU A 79 2.47 5.39 6.79
C GLU A 79 1.75 4.07 6.48
N CYS A 80 1.74 3.17 7.45
CA CYS A 80 1.27 1.80 7.29
C CYS A 80 0.31 1.43 8.41
N GLN A 81 -0.63 0.54 8.13
CA GLN A 81 -1.43 -0.15 9.15
C GLN A 81 -1.35 -1.65 8.90
N GLU A 82 -1.31 -2.43 9.97
CA GLU A 82 -1.29 -3.89 9.88
C GLU A 82 -2.71 -4.45 9.93
N ILE A 83 -3.00 -5.44 9.11
CA ILE A 83 -4.24 -6.24 9.15
C ILE A 83 -3.83 -7.65 9.58
N VAL A 84 -4.36 -8.12 10.71
CA VAL A 84 -4.16 -9.50 11.19
C VAL A 84 -5.44 -10.31 11.00
N PHE A 85 -5.33 -11.48 10.37
CA PHE A 85 -6.47 -12.34 10.04
C PHE A 85 -6.17 -13.83 10.23
N THR A 86 -5.31 -14.13 11.20
CA THR A 86 -4.88 -15.50 11.54
C THR A 86 -6.05 -16.46 11.81
N GLY A 87 -7.19 -15.96 12.29
CA GLY A 87 -8.39 -16.77 12.57
C GLY A 87 -9.07 -17.39 11.34
N LEU A 88 -8.76 -16.95 10.12
CA LEU A 88 -9.24 -17.61 8.90
C LEU A 88 -8.39 -18.86 8.62
N THR A 89 -8.95 -20.04 8.88
CA THR A 89 -8.24 -21.33 8.75
C THR A 89 -8.79 -22.25 7.67
N LYS A 90 -9.99 -21.95 7.14
CA LYS A 90 -10.56 -22.71 6.02
C LYS A 90 -9.68 -22.49 4.77
N PRO A 91 -9.21 -23.56 4.09
CA PRO A 91 -8.50 -23.42 2.82
C PRO A 91 -9.43 -22.88 1.72
N GLY A 92 -8.87 -22.03 0.85
CA GLY A 92 -9.60 -21.43 -0.27
C GLY A 92 -8.85 -20.24 -0.87
N ASP A 93 -9.45 -19.65 -1.89
CA ASP A 93 -8.97 -18.44 -2.55
C ASP A 93 -9.69 -17.23 -1.97
N TYR A 94 -8.92 -16.24 -1.53
CA TYR A 94 -9.44 -15.11 -0.77
C TYR A 94 -8.91 -13.78 -1.28
N ARG A 95 -9.70 -12.73 -1.09
CA ARG A 95 -9.28 -11.35 -1.32
C ARG A 95 -9.44 -10.52 -0.05
N ILE A 96 -8.42 -9.74 0.29
CA ILE A 96 -8.50 -8.71 1.32
C ILE A 96 -9.05 -7.45 0.67
N VAL A 97 -10.14 -6.91 1.22
CA VAL A 97 -10.76 -5.68 0.76
C VAL A 97 -10.68 -4.63 1.85
N VAL A 98 -10.18 -3.46 1.48
CA VAL A 98 -10.10 -2.28 2.34
C VAL A 98 -10.85 -1.17 1.62
N PRO A 99 -12.04 -0.76 2.09
CA PRO A 99 -12.82 0.29 1.42
C PRO A 99 -12.02 1.58 1.24
N GLY A 100 -12.03 2.12 0.02
CA GLY A 100 -11.28 3.34 -0.32
C GLY A 100 -9.79 3.13 -0.62
N VAL A 101 -9.31 1.88 -0.59
CA VAL A 101 -7.98 1.49 -1.03
C VAL A 101 -8.13 0.47 -2.14
N ASP A 102 -7.42 0.66 -3.25
CA ASP A 102 -7.44 -0.32 -4.33
C ASP A 102 -6.89 -1.65 -3.79
N SER A 103 -7.72 -2.70 -3.87
CA SER A 103 -7.33 -4.04 -3.44
C SER A 103 -6.15 -4.50 -4.29
N ALA A 104 -5.11 -5.06 -3.67
CA ALA A 104 -4.10 -5.78 -4.43
C ALA A 104 -4.76 -6.94 -5.16
N ALA A 105 -4.85 -6.80 -6.48
CA ALA A 105 -5.24 -7.86 -7.38
C ALA A 105 -4.01 -8.71 -7.65
N TYR A 106 -3.93 -9.90 -7.05
CA TYR A 106 -3.09 -11.00 -7.51
C TYR A 106 -3.84 -12.30 -7.26
#